data_AF-A0A9W6U2G8-F1
#
_entry.id   AF-A0A9W6U2G8-F1
#
_cell.length_a   1.000
_cell.length_b   1.000
_cell.length_c   1.000
_cell.angle_alpha   90.00
_cell.angle_beta   90.00
_cell.angle_gamma   90.00
#
_symmetry.space_group_name_H-M   'P 1'
#
loop_
_entity.id
_entity.type
_entity.pdbx_description
1 polymer ?
#
loop_
_entity_poly.entity_id
_entity_poly.type
_entity_poly.pdbx_seq_one_letter_code
_entity_poly.pdbx_strand_id
1 'polypeptide(L)'
;MLERFLRLEGQARQPDDIGLIRCPDSERLKAIMPSLSDVRSIITDLQKKRLYIGAVHETFGLMTEDYPELKVYLAADAAIVHSPLFESAVVKIINGEMANLKVEEKDQVPCFFCLWPQQRR
;
A
#
# COMPACT_ATOMS: atom_id res chain seq x y z
N MET A 1 1.52 -18.62 3.59
CA MET A 1 0.43 -19.55 3.21
C MET A 1 0.57 -20.00 1.76
N LEU A 2 0.61 -19.08 0.78
CA LEU A 2 0.74 -19.39 -0.65
C LEU A 2 2.06 -20.06 -1.02
N GLU A 3 3.20 -19.61 -0.47
CA GLU A 3 4.50 -20.28 -0.64
C GLU A 3 4.46 -21.75 -0.18
N ARG A 4 3.76 -22.03 0.94
CA ARG A 4 3.58 -23.40 1.46
C ARG A 4 2.69 -24.23 0.53
N PHE A 5 1.63 -23.63 -0.02
CA PHE A 5 0.77 -24.29 -1.01
C PHE A 5 1.57 -24.71 -2.25
N LEU A 6 2.31 -23.78 -2.87
CA LEU A 6 3.13 -24.07 -4.06
C LEU A 6 4.22 -25.11 -3.77
N ARG A 7 4.82 -25.07 -2.57
CA ARG A 7 5.80 -26.08 -2.13
C ARG A 7 5.19 -27.47 -2.04
N LEU A 8 3.99 -27.59 -1.47
CA LEU A 8 3.28 -28.86 -1.32
C LEU A 8 2.79 -29.38 -2.68
N GLU A 9 2.31 -28.51 -3.56
CA GLU A 9 1.92 -28.88 -4.92
C GLU A 9 3.11 -29.43 -5.73
N GLY A 10 4.28 -28.79 -5.66
CA GLY A 10 5.49 -29.28 -6.33
C GLY A 10 5.97 -30.65 -5.79
N GLN A 11 5.63 -30.97 -4.55
CA GLN A 11 5.95 -32.26 -3.90
C GLN A 11 4.88 -33.34 -4.17
N ALA A 12 3.64 -32.96 -4.50
CA ALA A 12 2.50 -33.85 -4.68
C ALA A 12 2.47 -34.58 -6.05
N ARG A 13 3.65 -34.92 -6.61
CA ARG A 13 3.76 -35.62 -7.90
C ARG A 13 3.21 -37.07 -7.76
N GLN A 14 1.93 -37.20 -8.13
CA GLN A 14 1.01 -38.37 -8.13
C GLN A 14 0.43 -38.78 -6.76
N PRO A 15 -0.92 -38.81 -6.66
CA PRO A 15 -1.67 -39.99 -7.14
C PRO A 15 -2.73 -39.64 -8.19
N ASP A 16 -3.04 -40.62 -9.03
CA ASP A 16 -3.89 -40.52 -10.22
C ASP A 16 -5.38 -40.18 -9.95
N ASP A 17 -5.78 -39.92 -8.69
CA ASP A 17 -7.16 -39.58 -8.30
C ASP A 17 -7.39 -38.10 -7.93
N ILE A 18 -6.34 -37.27 -7.79
CA ILE A 18 -6.52 -35.82 -7.54
C ILE A 18 -6.55 -35.08 -8.89
N GLY A 19 -7.51 -35.46 -9.73
CA GLY A 19 -7.68 -34.93 -11.08
C GLY A 19 -8.17 -33.48 -11.18
N LEU A 20 -8.24 -32.71 -10.09
CA LEU A 20 -8.91 -31.40 -10.12
C LEU A 20 -8.03 -30.17 -9.86
N ILE A 21 -6.77 -30.34 -9.46
CA ILE A 21 -5.82 -29.21 -9.33
C ILE A 21 -4.59 -29.43 -10.20
N ARG A 22 -4.80 -29.80 -11.47
CA ARG A 22 -3.85 -29.47 -12.54
C ARG A 22 -4.37 -28.19 -13.18
N CYS A 23 -4.33 -27.11 -12.38
CA CYS A 23 -5.09 -25.90 -12.59
C CYS A 23 -4.21 -24.79 -13.19
N PRO A 24 -4.62 -24.15 -14.31
CA PRO A 24 -4.03 -22.90 -14.79
C PRO A 24 -3.78 -21.85 -13.69
N ASP A 25 -4.56 -21.89 -12.62
CA ASP A 25 -4.43 -21.02 -11.45
C ASP A 25 -3.13 -21.21 -10.65
N SER A 26 -2.54 -22.42 -10.62
CA SER A 26 -1.22 -22.61 -9.99
C SER A 26 -0.12 -21.89 -10.76
N GLU A 27 -0.11 -22.01 -12.08
CA GLU A 27 0.86 -21.31 -12.93
C GLU A 27 0.69 -19.79 -12.84
N ARG A 28 -0.57 -19.31 -12.78
CA ARG A 28 -0.87 -17.90 -12.50
C ARG A 28 -0.38 -17.46 -11.12
N LEU A 29 -0.55 -18.29 -10.09
CA LEU A 29 -0.03 -18.03 -8.75
C LEU A 29 1.50 -17.94 -8.76
N LYS A 30 2.19 -18.86 -9.41
CA LYS A 30 3.66 -18.83 -9.56
C LYS A 30 4.12 -17.56 -10.26
N ALA A 31 3.41 -17.12 -11.29
CA ALA A 31 3.72 -15.88 -12.01
C ALA A 31 3.57 -14.63 -11.14
N ILE A 32 2.60 -14.60 -10.21
CA ILE A 32 2.31 -13.43 -9.35
C ILE A 32 3.13 -13.46 -8.04
N MET A 33 3.70 -14.60 -7.64
CA MET A 33 4.50 -14.72 -6.42
C MET A 33 5.65 -13.73 -6.29
N PRO A 34 6.45 -13.43 -7.33
CA PRO A 34 7.51 -12.44 -7.23
C PRO A 34 6.97 -11.07 -6.84
N SER A 35 5.94 -10.58 -7.54
CA SER A 35 5.29 -9.29 -7.26
C SER A 35 4.73 -9.24 -5.84
N LEU A 36 4.11 -10.32 -5.36
CA LEU A 36 3.62 -10.39 -3.97
C LEU A 36 4.76 -10.38 -2.94
N SER A 37 5.93 -10.93 -3.28
CA SER A 37 7.11 -10.87 -2.42
C SER A 37 7.66 -9.44 -2.35
N ASP A 38 7.70 -8.72 -3.48
CA ASP A 38 8.15 -7.32 -3.54
C ASP A 38 7.21 -6.42 -2.73
N VAL A 39 5.90 -6.55 -2.94
CA VAL A 39 4.85 -5.88 -2.17
C VAL A 39 5.02 -6.12 -0.67
N ARG A 40 5.21 -7.39 -0.28
CA ARG A 40 5.43 -7.76 1.13
C ARG A 40 6.69 -7.10 1.69
N SER A 41 7.78 -7.08 0.92
CA SER A 41 9.05 -6.48 1.34
C SER A 41 8.89 -4.99 1.61
N ILE A 42 8.30 -4.25 0.66
CA ILE A 42 8.06 -2.80 0.78
C ILE A 42 7.21 -2.50 2.02
N ILE A 43 6.07 -3.20 2.19
CA ILE A 43 5.17 -2.98 3.34
C ILE A 43 5.88 -3.30 4.66
N THR A 44 6.66 -4.38 4.71
CA THR A 44 7.41 -4.77 5.92
C THR A 44 8.45 -3.70 6.28
N ASP A 45 9.12 -3.12 5.28
CA ASP A 45 10.10 -2.06 5.50
C ASP A 45 9.44 -0.76 5.95
N LEU A 46 8.27 -0.42 5.42
CA LEU A 46 7.45 0.70 5.90
C LEU A 46 7.05 0.51 7.37
N GLN A 47 6.65 -0.69 7.77
CA GLN A 47 6.25 -1.00 9.15
C GLN A 47 7.41 -0.94 10.15
N LYS A 48 8.64 -1.26 9.72
CA LYS A 48 9.83 -1.22 10.58
C LYS A 48 10.35 0.20 10.82
N LYS A 49 10.13 1.11 9.87
CA LYS A 49 10.65 2.48 9.93
C LYS A 49 9.63 3.38 10.63
N ARG A 50 10.12 4.32 11.46
CA ARG A 50 9.29 5.44 11.94
C ARG A 50 9.21 6.49 10.83
N LEU A 51 8.25 6.33 9.93
CA LEU A 51 8.01 7.24 8.83
C LEU A 51 6.79 8.11 9.09
N TYR A 52 6.83 9.33 8.58
CA TYR A 52 5.65 10.18 8.50
C TYR A 52 4.70 9.66 7.43
N ILE A 53 3.41 9.91 7.62
CA ILE A 53 2.35 9.48 6.70
C ILE A 53 2.61 9.97 5.26
N GLY A 54 3.20 11.15 5.07
CA GLY A 54 3.59 11.65 3.75
C GLY A 54 4.59 10.76 3.02
N ALA A 55 5.63 10.27 3.70
CA ALA A 55 6.62 9.36 3.11
C ALA A 55 6.04 7.97 2.82
N VAL A 56 5.04 7.54 3.60
CA VAL A 56 4.29 6.30 3.33
C VAL A 56 3.46 6.47 2.06
N HIS A 57 2.73 7.58 1.90
CA HIS A 57 1.96 7.85 0.69
C HIS A 57 2.82 8.04 -0.55
N GLU A 58 4.01 8.64 -0.43
CA GLU A 58 4.96 8.72 -1.55
C GLU A 58 5.36 7.32 -2.02
N THR A 59 5.71 6.44 -1.07
CA THR A 59 6.06 5.04 -1.38
C THR A 59 4.87 4.28 -1.99
N PHE A 60 3.66 4.50 -1.48
CA PHE A 60 2.45 3.92 -2.06
C PHE A 60 2.14 4.48 -3.44
N GLY A 61 2.39 5.76 -3.70
CA GLY A 61 2.26 6.37 -5.02
C GLY A 61 3.12 5.64 -6.05
N LEU A 62 4.41 5.50 -5.76
CA LEU A 62 5.35 4.74 -6.61
C LEU A 62 4.89 3.29 -6.81
N MET A 63 4.42 2.65 -5.75
CA MET A 63 3.92 1.28 -5.80
C MET A 63 2.66 1.14 -6.67
N THR A 64 1.80 2.15 -6.73
CA THR A 64 0.63 2.16 -7.62
C THR A 64 0.97 2.47 -9.07
N GLU A 65 2.14 3.03 -9.36
CA GLU A 65 2.65 3.17 -10.73
C GLU A 65 3.11 1.81 -11.27
N ASP A 66 3.82 1.03 -10.46
CA ASP A 66 4.28 -0.32 -10.81
C ASP A 66 3.14 -1.35 -10.80
N TYR A 67 2.18 -1.19 -9.89
CA TYR A 67 1.05 -2.11 -9.67
C TYR A 67 -0.29 -1.36 -9.67
N PRO A 68 -0.83 -1.00 -10.85
CA PRO A 68 -2.04 -0.20 -10.96
C PRO A 68 -3.27 -0.86 -10.32
N GLU A 69 -3.29 -2.18 -10.18
CA GLU A 69 -4.36 -2.94 -9.51
C GLU A 69 -4.46 -2.60 -8.01
N LEU A 70 -3.37 -2.16 -7.39
CA LEU A 70 -3.33 -1.81 -5.98
C LEU A 70 -3.88 -0.40 -5.70
N LYS A 71 -4.12 0.41 -6.73
CA LYS A 71 -4.60 1.79 -6.58
C LYS A 71 -5.89 1.90 -5.76
N VAL A 72 -6.80 0.95 -5.93
CA VAL A 72 -8.08 0.90 -5.20
C VAL A 72 -7.88 0.71 -3.68
N TYR A 73 -6.70 0.26 -3.25
CA TYR A 73 -6.37 0.00 -1.85
C TYR A 73 -5.33 0.95 -1.27
N LEU A 74 -4.41 1.47 -2.08
CA LEU A 74 -3.24 2.24 -1.62
C LEU A 74 -3.29 3.72 -1.97
N ALA A 75 -4.15 4.14 -2.90
CA ALA A 75 -4.27 5.55 -3.24
C ALA A 75 -4.78 6.36 -2.03
N ALA A 76 -4.40 7.64 -1.95
CA ALA A 76 -4.84 8.51 -0.86
C ALA A 76 -6.36 8.74 -0.83
N ASP A 77 -7.05 8.49 -1.94
CA ASP A 77 -8.51 8.54 -2.10
C ASP A 77 -9.16 7.15 -2.16
N ALA A 78 -8.42 6.09 -1.85
CA ALA A 78 -8.95 4.73 -1.82
C ALA A 78 -10.09 4.61 -0.80
N ALA A 79 -11.14 3.84 -1.12
CA ALA A 79 -12.32 3.71 -0.27
C ALA A 79 -12.03 3.10 1.13
N ILE A 80 -10.90 2.40 1.28
CA ILE A 80 -10.43 1.86 2.56
C ILE A 80 -9.86 2.94 3.49
N VAL A 81 -9.49 4.10 2.94
CA VAL A 81 -8.96 5.23 3.70
C VAL A 81 -10.07 5.81 4.56
N HIS A 82 -9.88 5.80 5.88
CA HIS A 82 -10.91 6.20 6.83
C HIS A 82 -11.22 7.71 6.77
N SER A 83 -10.20 8.54 6.52
CA SER A 83 -10.37 9.99 6.41
C SER A 83 -9.54 10.55 5.25
N PRO A 84 -10.03 10.41 4.01
CA PRO A 84 -9.28 10.79 2.82
C PRO A 84 -8.98 12.29 2.77
N LEU A 85 -9.89 13.13 3.29
CA LEU A 85 -9.67 14.58 3.39
C LEU A 85 -8.55 14.93 4.38
N PHE A 86 -8.49 14.24 5.53
CA PHE A 86 -7.42 14.44 6.50
C PHE A 86 -6.07 13.96 5.97
N GLU A 87 -6.01 12.75 5.41
CA GLU A 87 -4.76 12.20 4.89
C GLU A 87 -4.23 13.04 3.72
N SER A 88 -5.09 13.47 2.80
CA SER A 88 -4.71 14.40 1.73
C SER A 88 -4.18 15.72 2.27
N ALA A 89 -4.85 16.30 3.30
CA ALA A 89 -4.41 17.54 3.92
C ALA A 89 -3.01 17.41 4.56
N VAL A 90 -2.76 16.32 5.30
CA VAL A 90 -1.47 16.07 5.96
C VAL A 90 -0.36 15.87 4.93
N VAL A 91 -0.61 15.14 3.84
CA VAL A 91 0.36 14.98 2.75
C VAL A 91 0.74 16.33 2.16
N LYS A 92 -0.23 17.20 1.86
CA LYS A 92 0.04 18.57 1.35
C LYS A 92 0.83 19.42 2.34
N ILE A 93 0.54 19.33 3.64
CA ILE A 93 1.29 20.04 4.68
C ILE A 93 2.76 19.56 4.73
N ILE A 94 2.98 18.24 4.74
CA ILE A 94 4.33 17.65 4.77
C ILE A 94 5.14 18.05 3.54
N ASN A 95 4.50 18.06 2.36
CA ASN A 95 5.13 18.46 1.10
C ASN A 95 5.33 19.99 0.97
N GLY A 96 4.87 20.78 1.94
CA GLY A 96 4.98 22.25 1.92
C GLY A 96 3.98 22.95 1.00
N GLU A 97 3.00 22.22 0.47
CA GLU A 97 1.97 22.70 -0.46
C GLU A 97 0.75 23.29 0.28
N MET A 98 0.97 24.00 1.37
CA MET A 98 -0.12 24.54 2.20
C MET A 98 -1.04 25.52 1.45
N ALA A 99 -0.56 26.11 0.35
CA ALA A 99 -1.35 26.96 -0.53
C ALA A 99 -2.43 26.18 -1.31
N ASN A 100 -2.23 24.88 -1.56
CA ASN A 100 -3.12 24.01 -2.34
C ASN A 100 -4.16 23.26 -1.47
N LEU A 101 -4.23 23.59 -0.18
CA LEU A 101 -5.22 23.03 0.75
C LEU A 101 -6.60 23.62 0.46
N LYS A 102 -7.56 22.73 0.20
CA LYS A 102 -8.98 23.09 0.04
C LYS A 102 -9.57 23.48 1.39
N VAL A 103 -10.73 24.16 1.37
CA VAL A 103 -11.39 24.62 2.61
C VAL A 103 -11.78 23.41 3.46
N GLU A 104 -12.33 22.38 2.84
CA GLU A 104 -12.77 21.15 3.52
C GLU A 104 -11.59 20.37 4.13
N GLU A 105 -10.42 20.43 3.50
CA GLU A 105 -9.19 19.83 4.00
C GLU A 105 -8.65 20.61 5.21
N LYS A 106 -8.67 21.94 5.17
CA LYS A 106 -8.20 22.80 6.28
C LYS A 106 -8.97 22.55 7.57
N ASP A 107 -10.29 22.32 7.46
CA ASP A 107 -11.15 22.04 8.59
C ASP A 107 -10.83 20.71 9.29
N GLN A 108 -10.15 19.78 8.61
CA GLN A 108 -9.74 18.49 9.19
C GLN A 108 -8.40 18.56 9.94
N VAL A 109 -7.58 19.59 9.69
CA VAL A 109 -6.23 19.73 10.28
C VAL A 109 -6.02 21.04 11.06
N PRO A 110 -7.00 21.56 11.84
CA PRO A 110 -6.88 22.85 12.50
C PRO A 110 -5.71 22.89 13.51
N CYS A 111 -5.46 21.79 14.20
CA CYS A 111 -4.36 21.67 15.17
C CYS A 111 -2.96 21.76 14.52
N PHE A 112 -2.83 21.38 13.25
CA PHE A 112 -1.54 21.47 12.54
C PHE A 112 -1.17 22.94 12.30
N PHE A 113 -2.13 23.82 12.01
CA PHE A 113 -1.87 25.25 11.82
C PHE A 113 -1.50 25.98 13.12
N CYS A 114 -1.98 25.52 14.27
CA CYS A 114 -1.64 26.12 15.57
C CYS A 114 -0.23 25.75 16.06
N LEU A 115 0.32 24.59 15.65
CA LEU A 115 1.61 24.08 16.12
C LEU A 115 2.77 24.26 15.12
N TRP A 116 2.46 24.41 13.82
CA TRP A 116 3.48 24.60 12.78
C TRP A 116 4.29 25.93 12.84
N PRO A 117 3.82 27.04 13.43
CA PRO A 117 4.63 28.26 13.56
C PRO A 117 5.91 28.08 14.40
N GLN A 118 5.99 27.03 15.24
CA GLN A 118 7.11 26.83 16.17
C GLN A 118 8.29 26.02 15.60
N GLN A 119 8.14 25.36 14.45
CA GLN A 119 9.09 24.30 14.04
C GLN A 119 10.06 24.69 12.90
N ARG A 120 10.04 25.94 12.44
CA ARG A 120 11.10 26.54 11.60
C ARG A 120 11.87 27.62 12.37
N ARG A 121 12.74 27.21 13.29
CA ARG A 121 13.94 27.96 13.69
C ARG A 121 15.10 27.01 13.82
#